data_AF-A0A357CZ94-F1
#
_entry.id   AF-A0A357CZ94-F1
#
_cell.length_a   1.000
_cell.length_b   1.000
_cell.length_c   1.000
_cell.angle_alpha   90.00
_cell.angle_beta   90.00
_cell.angle_gamma   90.00
#
_symmetry.space_group_name_H-M   'P 1'
#
loop_
_entity.id
_entity.type
_entity.pdbx_description
1 polymer ?
#
loop_
_entity_poly.entity_id
_entity_poly.type
_entity_poly.pdbx_seq_one_letter_code
_entity_poly.pdbx_strand_id
1 'polypeptide(L)' 'MAVQNSGDSLLEMFIFETLQNTEQLEQIILDTEKEDGFSNNAINEIFRIMHTIKGSAA' A
#
# COMPACT_ATOMS: atom_id res chain seq x y z
N MET A 1 -0.92 -33.32 -6.90
CA MET A 1 -1.50 -31.99 -6.65
C MET A 1 -0.87 -31.49 -5.38
N ALA A 2 -0.05 -30.44 -5.45
CA ALA A 2 0.60 -29.89 -4.26
C ALA A 2 -0.49 -29.28 -3.37
N VAL A 3 -0.47 -29.64 -2.08
CA VAL A 3 -1.31 -29.00 -1.07
C VAL A 3 -0.82 -27.56 -0.98
N GLN A 4 -1.57 -26.59 -1.51
CA GLN A 4 -1.29 -25.19 -1.28
C GLN A 4 -1.41 -24.95 0.22
N ASN A 5 -0.28 -24.59 0.84
CA ASN A 5 -0.23 -24.27 2.25
C ASN A 5 -0.96 -22.93 2.42
N SER A 6 -1.97 -22.84 3.29
CA SER A 6 -2.78 -21.63 3.42
C SER A 6 -1.94 -20.38 3.75
N GLY A 7 -0.80 -20.56 4.43
CA GLY A 7 0.15 -19.48 4.70
C GLY A 7 0.80 -18.89 3.45
N ASP A 8 1.05 -19.70 2.41
CA ASP A 8 1.62 -19.21 1.15
C ASP A 8 0.60 -18.33 0.40
N SER A 9 -0.69 -18.71 0.44
CA SER A 9 -1.77 -17.90 -0.16
C SER A 9 -1.98 -16.57 0.56
N LEU A 10 -1.89 -16.54 1.90
CA LEU A 10 -1.96 -15.31 2.68
C LEU A 10 -0.75 -14.41 2.42
N LEU A 11 0.44 -15.00 2.28
CA LEU A 11 1.66 -14.27 1.93
C LEU A 11 1.57 -13.66 0.52
N GLU A 12 1.10 -14.41 -0.46
CA GLU A 12 0.88 -13.90 -1.83
C GLU A 12 -0.12 -12.74 -1.84
N MET A 13 -1.21 -12.84 -1.08
CA MET A 13 -2.20 -11.77 -0.94
C MET A 13 -1.59 -10.52 -0.29
N PHE A 14 -0.83 -10.69 0.80
CA PHE A 14 -0.14 -9.58 1.45
C PHE A 14 0.85 -8.88 0.52
N ILE A 15 1.65 -9.63 -0.25
CA ILE A 15 2.59 -9.06 -1.22
C ILE A 15 1.84 -8.28 -2.28
N PHE A 16 0.77 -8.86 -2.84
CA PHE A 16 -0.05 -8.21 -3.85
C PHE A 16 -0.65 -6.90 -3.35
N GLU A 17 -1.31 -6.92 -2.19
CA GLU A 17 -1.92 -5.72 -1.59
C GLU A 17 -0.87 -4.65 -1.22
N THR A 18 0.29 -5.06 -0.71
CA THR A 18 1.38 -4.14 -0.38
C THR A 18 1.93 -3.46 -1.63
N LEU A 19 2.09 -4.18 -2.74
CA LEU A 19 2.52 -3.60 -4.02
C LEU A 19 1.49 -2.57 -4.52
N GLN A 20 0.20 -2.91 -4.50
CA GLN A 20 -0.87 -1.99 -4.92
C GLN A 20 -0.94 -0.72 -4.06
N ASN A 21 -0.78 -0.85 -2.74
CA ASN A 21 -0.71 0.28 -1.84
C ASN A 21 0.54 1.15 -2.09
N THR A 22 1.67 0.52 -2.41
CA THR A 22 2.92 1.23 -2.72
C THR A 22 2.83 2.00 -4.04
N GLU A 23 2.21 1.43 -5.07
CA GLU A 23 1.93 2.09 -6.34
C GLU A 23 1.02 3.33 -6.15
N GLN A 24 -0.02 3.20 -5.32
CA GLN A 24 -0.89 4.34 -4.99
C GLN A 24 -0.14 5.43 -4.21
N LEU A 25 0.71 5.03 -3.26
CA LEU A 25 1.54 5.96 -2.52
C LEU A 25 2.47 6.74 -3.46
N GLU A 26 3.16 6.05 -4.37
CA GLU A 26 4.03 6.67 -5.37
C GLU A 26 3.26 7.70 -6.22
N GLN A 27 2.08 7.35 -6.71
CA GLN A 27 1.25 8.27 -7.49
C GLN A 27 0.90 9.54 -6.72
N ILE A 28 0.51 9.42 -5.44
CA ILE A 28 0.22 10.58 -4.59
C ILE A 28 1.46 11.46 -4.44
N ILE A 29 2.63 10.87 -4.20
CA ILE A 29 3.88 11.64 -4.07
C ILE A 29 4.17 12.41 -5.37
N LEU A 30 4.10 11.74 -6.52
CA LEU A 30 4.34 12.37 -7.83
C LEU A 30 3.35 13.50 -8.13
N ASP A 31 2.09 13.36 -7.72
CA ASP A 31 1.09 14.41 -7.93
C ASP A 31 1.30 15.59 -6.99
N THR A 32 1.68 15.35 -5.73
CA THR A 32 2.02 16.43 -4.78
C THR A 32 3.27 17.21 -5.21
N GLU A 33 4.22 16.56 -5.87
CA GLU A 33 5.39 17.24 -6.46
C GLU A 33 4.97 18.19 -7.58
N LYS A 34 4.05 17.77 -8.47
CA LYS A 34 3.50 18.63 -9.54
C LYS A 34 2.69 19.81 -8.99
N GLU A 35 2.09 19.65 -7.83
CA GLU A 35 1.29 20.67 -7.15
C GLU A 35 2.12 21.58 -6.21
N ASP A 36 3.45 21.42 -6.17
CA ASP A 36 4.40 22.15 -5.30
C ASP A 36 4.04 22.06 -3.81
N GLY A 37 3.47 20.95 -3.38
CA GLY A 37 3.17 20.72 -1.97
C GLY A 37 2.15 19.63 -1.67
N PHE A 38 2.03 19.32 -0.38
CA PHE A 38 1.09 18.32 0.12
C PHE A 38 -0.21 18.98 0.58
N SER A 39 -1.31 18.62 -0.07
CA SER A 39 -2.64 18.94 0.45
C SER A 39 -2.96 18.10 1.69
N ASN A 40 -3.87 18.58 2.55
CA ASN A 40 -4.36 17.77 3.69
C ASN A 40 -4.95 16.43 3.24
N ASN A 41 -5.57 16.37 2.06
CA ASN A 41 -6.11 15.14 1.51
C ASN A 41 -4.99 14.16 1.17
N ALA A 42 -3.93 14.62 0.50
CA ALA A 42 -2.76 13.78 0.18
C ALA A 42 -2.09 13.24 1.46
N ILE A 43 -1.89 14.09 2.48
CA ILE A 43 -1.32 13.66 3.77
C ILE A 43 -2.20 12.58 4.42
N ASN A 44 -3.52 12.77 4.42
CA ASN A 44 -4.44 11.80 5.02
C ASN A 44 -4.45 10.47 4.26
N GLU A 45 -4.39 10.49 2.93
CA GLU A 45 -4.29 9.28 2.10
C GLU A 45 -2.97 8.54 2.35
N ILE A 46 -1.84 9.24 2.38
CA ILE A 46 -0.53 8.66 2.73
C ILE A 46 -0.60 7.97 4.10
N PHE A 47 -1.17 8.64 5.11
CA PHE A 47 -1.32 8.06 6.44
C PHE A 47 -2.19 6.79 6.43
N ARG A 48 -3.29 6.80 5.68
CA ARG A 48 -4.17 5.63 5.54
C ARG A 48 -3.46 4.46 4.87
N ILE A 49 -2.77 4.69 3.75
CA ILE A 49 -2.00 3.66 3.04
C ILE A 49 -0.96 3.03 3.95
N MET A 50 -0.18 3.86 4.65
CA MET A 50 0.84 3.38 5.58
C MET A 50 0.22 2.62 6.77
N HIS A 51 -0.95 3.05 7.26
CA HIS A 51 -1.67 2.32 8.30
C HIS A 51 -2.13 0.94 7.83
N THR A 52 -2.64 0.83 6.60
CA THR A 52 -3.05 -0.44 5.99
C THR A 52 -1.86 -1.39 5.85
N ILE A 53 -0.75 -0.96 5.24
CA ILE A 53 0.44 -1.81 5.09
C ILE A 53 0.94 -2.31 6.44
N LYS A 54 1.02 -1.42 7.43
CA LYS A 54 1.44 -1.80 8.80
C LYS A 54 0.46 -2.79 9.45
N GLY A 55 -0.84 -2.59 9.27
CA GLY A 55 -1.88 -3.47 9.81
C GLY A 55 -1.86 -4.85 9.18
N SER A 56 -1.61 -4.94 7.87
CA SER A 56 -1.52 -6.20 7.14
C SER A 56 -0.21 -6.97 7.41
N ALA A 57 0.83 -6.30 7.90
CA ALA A 57 2.13 -6.90 8.21
C ALA A 57 2.30 -7.37 9.67
N ALA A 58 1.34 -7.05 10.55
CA ALA A 58 1.36 -7.38 11.98
C ALA A 58 0.71 -8.76 12.25
#